data_AF-A0A3M7KV02-F1
#
_entry.id   AF-A0A3M7KV02-F1
#
_cell.length_a   1.000
_cell.length_b   1.000
_cell.length_c   1.000
_cell.angle_alpha   90.00
_cell.angle_beta   90.00
_cell.angle_gamma   90.00
#
_symmetry.space_group_name_H-M   'P 1'
#
loop_
_entity.id
_entity.type
_entity.pdbx_description
1 polymer ?
#
loop_
_entity_poly.entity_id
_entity_poly.type
_entity_poly.pdbx_seq_one_letter_code
_entity_poly.pdbx_strand_id
1 'polypeptide(L)'
;EESDAPTPRSAAPSDAGSPFGSDFTLRELLQRTAALEARLLEAGTEKNGLQAELARLPVSSAGRTIRERRRREEIEARLDDLEREMSGLRLELKRSGCR
;
A
#
# COMPACT_ATOMS: atom_id res chain seq x y z
N GLU A 1 -65.99 -13.79 8.03
CA GLU A 1 -65.09 -14.80 7.49
C GLU A 1 -64.15 -14.11 6.51
N GLU A 2 -62.85 -14.28 6.76
CA GLU A 2 -61.81 -14.55 5.75
C GLU A 2 -61.77 -13.71 4.46
N SER A 3 -60.73 -12.89 4.27
CA SER A 3 -59.48 -13.42 3.72
C SER A 3 -58.47 -12.30 3.48
N ASP A 4 -57.35 -12.45 4.18
CA ASP A 4 -56.10 -11.72 4.03
C ASP A 4 -55.47 -12.08 2.67
N ALA A 5 -55.04 -11.07 1.91
CA ALA A 5 -54.24 -11.28 0.70
C ALA A 5 -53.13 -10.22 0.64
N PRO A 6 -51.88 -10.56 1.01
CA PRO A 6 -50.78 -9.63 0.85
C PRO A 6 -50.38 -9.56 -0.63
N THR A 7 -50.57 -8.38 -1.24
CA THR A 7 -50.02 -8.08 -2.56
C THR A 7 -48.50 -8.25 -2.52
N PRO A 8 -47.89 -9.04 -3.43
CA PRO A 8 -46.45 -9.25 -3.42
C PRO A 8 -45.76 -7.92 -3.74
N ARG A 9 -44.99 -7.40 -2.78
CA ARG A 9 -44.03 -6.33 -3.05
C ARG A 9 -43.15 -6.79 -4.19
N SER A 10 -43.22 -6.09 -5.32
CA SER A 10 -42.33 -6.28 -6.44
C SER A 10 -40.90 -6.09 -5.93
N ALA A 11 -40.22 -7.20 -5.67
CA ALA A 11 -38.80 -7.20 -5.36
C ALA A 11 -38.11 -6.74 -6.64
N ALA A 12 -37.66 -5.49 -6.65
CA ALA A 12 -36.65 -5.06 -7.61
C ALA A 12 -35.55 -6.13 -7.59
N PRO A 13 -35.07 -6.60 -8.75
CA PRO A 13 -33.94 -7.52 -8.76
C PRO A 13 -32.82 -6.80 -8.04
N SER A 14 -32.46 -7.33 -6.86
CA SER A 14 -31.21 -7.01 -6.21
C SER A 14 -30.16 -7.06 -7.30
N ASP A 15 -29.48 -5.93 -7.50
CA ASP A 15 -28.29 -5.82 -8.30
C ASP A 15 -27.24 -6.69 -7.60
N ALA A 16 -27.42 -8.00 -7.76
CA ALA A 16 -26.53 -9.04 -7.31
C ALA A 16 -25.33 -8.89 -8.23
N GLY A 17 -24.46 -7.96 -7.87
CA GLY A 17 -23.15 -7.79 -8.48
C GLY A 17 -22.58 -9.18 -8.71
N SER A 18 -22.35 -9.49 -9.97
CA SER A 18 -21.94 -10.81 -10.44
C SER A 18 -20.91 -11.41 -9.47
N PRO A 19 -21.16 -12.60 -8.89
CA PRO A 19 -20.26 -13.21 -7.91
C PRO A 19 -18.91 -13.63 -8.50
N PHE A 20 -18.78 -13.53 -9.83
CA PHE A 20 -17.53 -13.68 -10.55
C PHE A 20 -17.26 -12.35 -11.24
N GLY A 21 -16.30 -11.58 -10.70
CA GLY A 21 -15.68 -10.53 -11.47
C GLY A 21 -15.21 -11.13 -12.79
N SER A 22 -15.61 -10.52 -13.92
CA SER A 22 -15.15 -10.92 -15.25
C SER A 22 -13.62 -11.12 -15.28
N ASP A 23 -13.13 -11.96 -16.20
CA ASP A 23 -11.67 -12.14 -16.41
C ASP A 23 -10.92 -10.81 -16.55
N PHE A 24 -11.60 -9.78 -17.07
CA PHE A 24 -11.09 -8.42 -17.15
C PHE A 24 -10.81 -7.80 -15.76
N THR A 25 -11.78 -7.87 -14.84
CA THR A 25 -11.62 -7.34 -13.47
C THR A 25 -10.57 -8.10 -12.67
N LEU A 26 -10.39 -9.41 -12.91
CA LEU A 26 -9.34 -10.19 -12.28
C LEU A 26 -7.96 -9.77 -12.79
N ARG A 27 -7.80 -9.61 -14.11
CA ARG A 27 -6.53 -9.17 -14.71
C ARG A 27 -6.14 -7.77 -14.23
N GLU A 28 -7.10 -6.85 -14.15
CA GLU A 28 -6.86 -5.50 -13.62
C GLU A 28 -6.43 -5.53 -12.16
N LEU A 29 -7.08 -6.35 -11.33
CA LEU A 29 -6.69 -6.54 -9.94
C LEU A 29 -5.26 -7.08 -9.82
N LEU A 30 -4.91 -8.12 -10.58
CA LEU A 30 -3.57 -8.71 -10.59
C LEU A 30 -2.49 -7.73 -11.06
N GLN A 31 -2.78 -6.93 -12.08
CA GLN A 31 -1.86 -5.89 -12.55
C GLN A 31 -1.64 -4.82 -11.48
N ARG A 32 -2.71 -4.41 -10.80
CA ARG A 32 -2.62 -3.43 -9.71
C ARG A 32 -1.82 -3.98 -8.53
N THR A 33 -2.04 -5.23 -8.13
CA THR A 33 -1.28 -5.84 -7.03
C THR A 33 0.19 -6.01 -7.38
N ALA A 34 0.50 -6.46 -8.61
CA ALA A 34 1.88 -6.57 -9.08
C ALA A 34 2.59 -5.22 -9.11
N ALA A 35 1.90 -4.14 -9.51
CA ALA A 35 2.46 -2.79 -9.48
C ALA A 35 2.75 -2.30 -8.05
N LEU A 36 1.86 -2.59 -7.10
CA LEU A 36 2.06 -2.26 -5.68
C LEU A 36 3.22 -3.06 -5.06
N GLU A 37 3.35 -4.35 -5.40
CA GLU A 37 4.46 -5.20 -4.98
C GLU A 37 5.80 -4.71 -5.54
N ALA A 38 5.84 -4.34 -6.83
CA ALA A 38 7.05 -3.78 -7.45
C ALA A 38 7.49 -2.49 -6.76
N ARG A 39 6.55 -1.58 -6.47
CA ARG A 39 6.84 -0.34 -5.71
C ARG A 39 7.31 -0.63 -4.28
N LEU A 40 6.73 -1.63 -3.62
CA LEU A 40 7.15 -2.02 -2.27
C LEU A 40 8.59 -2.55 -2.28
N LEU A 41 8.94 -3.34 -3.30
CA LEU A 41 10.29 -3.86 -3.49
C LEU A 41 11.28 -2.73 -3.78
N GLU A 42 10.95 -1.81 -4.69
CA GLU A 42 11.77 -0.63 -5.00
C GLU A 42 12.01 0.23 -3.76
N ALA A 43 10.96 0.59 -3.02
CA ALA A 43 11.06 1.34 -1.77
C ALA A 43 11.92 0.61 -0.73
N GLY A 44 11.82 -0.73 -0.66
CA GLY A 44 12.66 -1.56 0.19
C GLY A 44 14.13 -1.53 -0.21
N THR A 45 14.44 -1.56 -1.51
CA THR A 45 15.83 -1.44 -2.00
C THR A 45 16.42 -0.07 -1.71
N GLU A 46 15.64 1.00 -1.90
CA GLU A 46 16.05 2.37 -1.58
C GLU A 46 16.34 2.52 -0.09
N LYS A 47 15.42 2.02 0.76
CA LYS A 47 15.58 2.01 2.22
C LYS A 47 16.87 1.31 2.64
N ASN A 48 17.14 0.11 2.11
CA ASN A 48 18.34 -0.64 2.43
C ASN A 48 19.62 0.10 1.99
N GLY A 49 19.59 0.75 0.82
CA GLY A 49 20.70 1.57 0.32
C GLY A 49 21.00 2.76 1.24
N LEU A 50 19.97 3.49 1.64
CA LEU A 50 20.06 4.63 2.55
C LEU A 50 20.52 4.21 3.95
N GLN A 51 20.04 3.07 4.47
CA GLN A 51 20.51 2.51 5.74
C GLN A 51 21.99 2.12 5.68
N ALA A 52 22.45 1.54 4.56
CA ALA A 52 23.87 1.23 4.36
C ALA A 52 24.72 2.50 4.20
N GLU A 53 24.18 3.57 3.63
CA GLU A 53 24.84 4.88 3.60
C GLU A 53 24.94 5.48 5.00
N LEU A 54 23.85 5.46 5.78
CA LEU A 54 23.80 5.93 7.15
C LEU A 54 24.78 5.15 8.06
N ALA A 55 24.86 3.82 7.91
CA ALA A 55 25.77 2.98 8.67
C ALA A 55 27.26 3.23 8.34
N ARG A 56 27.56 3.72 7.14
CA ARG A 56 28.92 4.11 6.73
C ARG A 56 29.33 5.48 7.27
N LEU A 57 28.37 6.30 7.71
CA LEU A 57 28.67 7.58 8.36
C LEU A 57 29.23 7.31 9.78
N PRO A 58 30.35 7.95 10.15
CA PRO A 58 30.96 7.75 11.46
C PRO A 58 30.04 8.20 12.60
N VAL A 59 29.61 7.23 13.42
CA VAL A 59 28.67 7.38 14.55
C VAL A 59 29.17 8.36 15.62
N SER A 60 30.48 8.52 15.75
CA SER A 60 31.13 9.39 16.75
C SER A 60 31.09 10.88 16.40
N SER A 61 30.75 11.23 15.16
CA SER A 61 30.50 12.61 14.78
C SER A 61 29.02 12.77 14.52
N ALA A 62 28.33 13.52 15.36
CA ALA A 62 27.06 14.15 15.02
C ALA A 62 27.28 15.19 13.89
N GLY A 63 27.85 14.76 12.74
CA GLY A 63 28.48 15.58 11.71
C GLY A 63 29.67 16.39 12.23
N ARG A 64 30.87 16.04 11.76
CA ARG A 64 32.10 16.84 11.99
C ARG A 64 31.95 18.22 11.32
N THR A 65 31.07 18.30 10.31
CA THR A 65 30.68 19.55 9.64
C THR A 65 29.15 19.70 9.53
N ILE A 66 28.66 20.93 9.38
CA ILE A 66 27.24 21.24 9.14
C ILE A 66 26.70 20.48 7.91
N ARG A 67 27.53 20.29 6.89
CA ARG A 67 27.16 19.55 5.68
C ARG A 67 26.87 18.08 5.96
N GLU A 68 27.65 17.45 6.83
CA GLU A 68 27.43 16.05 7.22
C GLU A 68 26.18 15.90 8.09
N ARG A 69 25.89 16.87 8.96
CA ARG A 69 24.63 16.91 9.73
C ARG A 69 23.43 16.98 8.81
N ARG A 70 23.42 17.92 7.86
CA ARG A 70 22.34 18.06 6.89
C ARG A 70 22.14 16.81 6.05
N ARG A 71 23.23 16.23 5.53
CA ARG A 71 23.14 14.98 4.76
C ARG A 71 22.54 13.84 5.58
N ARG A 72 22.90 13.74 6.86
CA ARG A 72 22.34 12.75 7.77
C ARG A 72 20.84 12.99 8.02
N GLU A 73 20.45 14.23 8.31
CA GLU A 73 19.05 14.62 8.49
C GLU A 73 18.22 14.35 7.22
N GLU A 74 18.78 14.62 6.04
CA GLU A 74 18.15 14.33 4.74
C GLU A 74 17.93 12.82 4.54
N ILE A 75 18.93 12.00 4.85
CA ILE A 75 18.82 10.54 4.78
C ILE A 75 17.78 10.03 5.78
N GLU A 76 17.80 10.51 7.03
CA GLU A 76 16.84 10.13 8.07
C GLU A 76 15.41 10.53 7.68
N ALA A 77 15.20 11.75 7.16
CA ALA A 77 13.90 12.19 6.67
C ALA A 77 13.40 11.33 5.49
N ARG A 78 14.29 10.98 4.55
CA ARG A 78 13.92 10.12 3.42
C ARG A 78 13.58 8.70 3.88
N LEU A 79 14.27 8.17 4.90
CA LEU A 79 13.95 6.88 5.50
C LEU A 79 12.56 6.88 6.14
N ASP A 80 12.21 7.95 6.88
CA ASP A 80 10.88 8.12 7.46
C ASP A 80 9.78 8.17 6.40
N ASP A 81 10.02 8.90 5.30
CA ASP A 81 9.09 8.98 4.17
C ASP A 81 8.89 7.61 3.50
N LEU A 82 9.99 6.86 3.28
CA LEU A 82 9.93 5.51 2.73
C LEU A 82 9.18 4.55 3.66
N GLU A 83 9.34 4.66 4.99
CA GLU A 83 8.58 3.84 5.93
C GLU A 83 7.08 4.13 5.88
N ARG A 84 6.69 5.39 5.71
CA ARG A 84 5.29 5.78 5.50
C ARG A 84 4.76 5.25 4.18
N GLU A 85 5.52 5.38 3.10
CA GLU A 85 5.13 4.86 1.78
C GLU A 85 4.97 3.33 1.82
N MET A 86 5.95 2.60 2.35
CA MET A 86 5.87 1.14 2.49
C MET A 86 4.67 0.71 3.36
N SER A 87 4.37 1.45 4.43
CA SER A 87 3.21 1.19 5.27
C SER A 87 1.89 1.41 4.52
N GLY A 88 1.81 2.48 3.71
CA GLY A 88 0.69 2.74 2.82
C GLY A 88 0.50 1.65 1.77
N LEU A 89 1.58 1.29 1.06
CA LEU A 89 1.58 0.23 0.06
C LEU A 89 1.16 -1.12 0.63
N ARG A 90 1.63 -1.49 1.84
CA ARG A 90 1.20 -2.71 2.54
C ARG A 90 -0.27 -2.67 2.92
N LEU A 91 -0.78 -1.52 3.35
CA LEU A 91 -2.19 -1.35 3.67
C LEU A 91 -3.07 -1.49 2.42
N GLU A 92 -2.61 -0.93 1.28
CA GLU A 92 -3.26 -1.08 -0.01
C GLU A 92 -3.27 -2.54 -0.46
N LEU A 93 -2.13 -3.24 -0.40
CA LEU A 93 -2.02 -4.67 -0.73
C LEU A 93 -2.98 -5.52 0.12
N LYS A 94 -3.04 -5.25 1.43
CA LYS A 94 -3.96 -5.93 2.36
C LYS A 94 -5.43 -5.66 2.01
N ARG A 95 -5.77 -4.46 1.55
CA ARG A 95 -7.13 -4.11 1.11
C ARG A 95 -7.51 -4.79 -0.20
N SER A 96 -6.56 -5.02 -1.11
CA SER A 96 -6.77 -5.79 -2.34
C SER A 96 -6.91 -7.30 -2.13
N GLY A 97 -6.83 -7.79 -0.89
CA GLY A 97 -7.07 -9.20 -0.55
C GLY A 97 -5.84 -10.11 -0.71
N CYS A 98 -4.70 -9.56 -1.11
CA CYS A 98 -3.42 -10.26 -1.07
C CYS A 98 -2.90 -10.30 0.38
N ARG A 99 -2.61 -11.51 0.88
CA ARG A 99 -2.15 -11.79 2.24
C ARG A 99 -0.65 -12.05 2.27
#